data_AF-A0A3R8TH73-F1
#
_entry.id   AF-A0A3R8TH73-F1
#
_cell.length_a   1.000
_cell.length_b   1.000
_cell.length_c   1.000
_cell.angle_alpha   90.00
_cell.angle_beta   90.00
_cell.angle_gamma   90.00
#
_symmetry.space_group_name_H-M   'P 1'
#
loop_
_entity.id
_entity.type
_entity.pdbx_description
1 polymer ?
#
loop_
_entity_poly.entity_id
_entity_poly.type
_entity_poly.pdbx_seq_one_letter_code
_entity_poly.pdbx_strand_id
1 'polypeptide(L)' 'MLEQIVMRKDELGGERSQFDIDCELRAYLKKTDWYVIRELETGVTIPTDVKELRKLAREAITTPFN' A
#
# COMPACT_ATOMS: atom_id res chain seq x y z
N MET A 1 10.70 -0.23 -0.29
CA MET A 1 10.27 -1.05 -1.46
C MET A 1 8.94 -1.71 -1.16
N LEU A 2 8.11 -2.00 -2.17
CA LEU A 2 6.78 -2.64 -1.97
C LEU A 2 6.84 -3.99 -1.27
N GLU A 3 7.99 -4.66 -1.30
CA GLU A 3 8.29 -5.91 -0.58
C GLU A 3 8.07 -5.81 0.94
N GLN A 4 8.02 -4.60 1.51
CA GLN A 4 7.67 -4.37 2.91
C GLN A 4 6.17 -4.53 3.20
N ILE A 5 5.33 -4.50 2.15
CA ILE A 5 3.86 -4.52 2.24
C ILE A 5 3.29 -5.81 1.65
N VAL A 6 3.85 -6.26 0.53
CA VAL A 6 3.34 -7.39 -0.26
C VAL A 6 4.43 -8.43 -0.47
N MET A 7 4.08 -9.69 -0.20
CA MET A 7 4.86 -10.84 -0.64
C MET A 7 4.43 -11.20 -2.06
N ARG A 8 5.35 -11.17 -3.03
CA ARG A 8 5.03 -11.50 -4.44
C ARG A 8 4.94 -13.00 -4.70
N LYS A 9 5.61 -13.81 -3.88
CA LYS A 9 5.57 -15.27 -3.94
C LYS A 9 4.70 -15.81 -2.81
N ASP A 10 3.96 -16.86 -3.11
CA ASP A 10 3.26 -17.63 -2.09
C ASP A 10 4.22 -18.54 -1.31
N GLU A 11 3.69 -19.23 -0.29
CA GLU A 11 4.47 -20.12 0.59
C GLU A 11 5.03 -21.35 -0.14
N LEU A 12 4.52 -21.67 -1.32
CA LEU A 12 4.94 -22.79 -2.17
C LEU A 12 5.86 -22.32 -3.33
N GLY A 13 6.17 -21.02 -3.39
CA GLY A 13 7.04 -20.41 -4.40
C GLY A 13 6.34 -20.01 -5.71
N GLY A 14 5.01 -20.15 -5.79
CA GLY A 14 4.19 -19.67 -6.91
C GLY A 14 4.04 -18.15 -6.93
N GLU A 15 3.78 -17.58 -8.11
CA GLU A 15 3.51 -16.15 -8.27
C GLU A 15 2.08 -15.84 -7.84
N ARG A 16 1.91 -14.86 -6.95
CA ARG A 16 0.58 -14.42 -6.51
C ARG A 16 -0.12 -13.63 -7.59
N SER A 17 -1.45 -13.72 -7.60
CA SER A 17 -2.25 -12.95 -8.54
C SER A 17 -2.12 -11.44 -8.28
N GLN A 18 -2.18 -10.65 -9.35
CA GLN A 18 -2.17 -9.18 -9.22
C GLN A 18 -3.35 -8.68 -8.38
N PHE A 19 -4.49 -9.36 -8.42
CA PHE A 19 -5.65 -9.03 -7.60
C PHE A 19 -5.33 -9.13 -6.09
N ASP A 20 -4.68 -10.21 -5.65
CA ASP A 20 -4.32 -10.39 -4.24
C ASP A 20 -3.31 -9.34 -3.77
N ILE A 21 -2.33 -9.03 -4.62
CA ILE A 21 -1.35 -7.97 -4.39
C ILE A 21 -2.07 -6.63 -4.24
N ASP A 22 -3.00 -6.30 -5.15
CA ASP A 22 -3.76 -5.05 -5.12
C ASP A 22 -4.64 -4.95 -3.87
N CYS A 23 -5.22 -6.07 -3.40
CA CYS A 23 -5.96 -6.12 -2.13
C CYS A 23 -5.09 -5.74 -0.94
N GLU A 24 -3.86 -6.27 -0.85
CA GLU A 24 -2.91 -5.93 0.22
C GLU A 24 -2.46 -4.47 0.16
N LEU A 25 -2.17 -3.96 -1.05
CA LEU A 25 -1.83 -2.54 -1.25
C LEU A 25 -2.97 -1.62 -0.83
N ARG A 26 -4.23 -1.94 -1.18
CA ARG A 26 -5.41 -1.19 -0.74
C ARG A 26 -5.59 -1.28 0.79
N ALA A 27 -5.36 -2.44 1.39
CA ALA A 27 -5.40 -2.61 2.83
C ALA A 27 -4.33 -1.77 3.54
N TYR A 28 -3.12 -1.69 2.99
CA TYR A 28 -2.06 -0.81 3.48
C TYR A 28 -2.44 0.66 3.38
N LEU A 29 -2.99 1.10 2.24
CA LEU A 29 -3.48 2.48 2.08
C LEU A 29 -4.52 2.80 3.16
N LYS A 30 -5.52 1.93 3.35
CA LYS A 30 -6.55 2.11 4.39
C LYS A 30 -5.95 2.17 5.81
N LYS A 31 -5.02 1.26 6.14
CA LYS A 31 -4.34 1.23 7.44
C LYS A 31 -3.49 2.48 7.71
N THR A 32 -3.02 3.16 6.68
CA THR A 32 -2.15 4.33 6.79
C THR A 32 -2.87 5.65 6.49
N ASP A 33 -4.19 5.64 6.26
CA ASP A 33 -4.97 6.86 6.00
C ASP A 33 -5.01 7.81 7.19
N TRP A 34 -4.88 7.28 8.41
CA TRP A 34 -4.81 8.11 9.61
C TRP A 34 -3.65 9.12 9.57
N TYR A 35 -2.53 8.80 8.89
CA TYR A 35 -1.43 9.75 8.72
C TYR A 35 -1.83 10.93 7.83
N VAL A 36 -2.63 10.67 6.79
CA VAL A 36 -3.14 11.74 5.90
C VAL A 36 -4.11 12.62 6.67
N ILE A 37 -5.04 12.01 7.41
CA ILE A 37 -6.00 12.75 8.23
C ILE A 37 -5.25 13.60 9.27
N ARG A 38 -4.28 13.03 9.98
CA ARG A 38 -3.44 13.76 10.94
C ARG A 38 -2.74 14.95 10.29
N GLU A 39 -2.14 14.76 9.11
CA GLU A 39 -1.45 15.86 8.39
C GLU A 39 -2.44 16.97 8.02
N LEU A 40 -3.63 16.62 7.54
CA LEU A 40 -4.68 17.58 7.20
C LEU A 40 -5.22 18.35 8.42
N GLU A 41 -5.41 17.66 9.55
CA GLU A 41 -6.01 18.26 10.76
C GLU A 41 -4.99 19.05 11.58
N THR A 42 -3.74 18.58 11.67
CA THR A 42 -2.74 19.12 12.61
C THR A 42 -1.55 19.78 11.92
N GLY A 43 -1.40 19.59 10.60
CA GLY A 43 -0.22 20.02 9.84
C GLY A 43 1.03 19.16 10.09
N VAL A 44 0.96 18.15 10.97
CA VAL A 44 2.11 17.27 11.24
C VAL A 44 2.33 16.35 10.05
N THR A 45 3.49 16.47 9.43
CA THR A 45 3.81 15.76 8.20
C THR A 45 3.73 14.25 8.33
N ILE A 46 3.38 13.61 7.22
CA ILE A 46 3.43 12.14 7.09
C ILE A 46 4.90 11.70 7.13
N PRO A 47 5.27 10.63 7.88
CA PRO A 47 6.58 10.03 7.81
C PRO A 47 7.00 9.72 6.37
N THR A 48 8.24 10.06 6.00
CA THR A 48 8.72 10.00 4.62
C THR A 48 8.60 8.60 4.02
N ASP A 49 8.96 7.58 4.79
CA ASP A 49 8.82 6.16 4.46
C ASP A 49 7.37 5.77 4.15
N VAL A 50 6.43 6.19 5.01
CA VAL A 50 4.99 5.95 4.81
C VAL A 50 4.50 6.67 3.56
N LYS A 51 4.93 7.93 3.34
CA LYS A 51 4.54 8.74 2.19
C LYS A 51 5.02 8.12 0.86
N GLU A 52 6.26 7.67 0.81
CA GLU A 52 6.83 6.98 -0.35
C GLU A 52 6.14 5.65 -0.62
N LEU A 53 5.95 4.82 0.41
CA LEU A 53 5.25 3.54 0.28
C LEU A 53 3.80 3.72 -0.18
N ARG A 54 3.10 4.75 0.32
CA ARG A 54 1.74 5.09 -0.12
C ARG A 54 1.69 5.55 -1.57
N LYS A 55 2.72 6.23 -2.06
CA LYS A 55 2.85 6.59 -3.49
C LYS A 55 3.03 5.32 -4.32
N LEU A 56 4.02 4.50 -3.98
CA LEU A 56 4.32 3.25 -4.69
C LEU A 56 3.11 2.30 -4.71
N ALA A 57 2.37 2.20 -3.60
CA ALA A 57 1.18 1.36 -3.53
C ALA A 57 0.09 1.80 -4.52
N ARG A 58 -0.11 3.12 -4.71
CA ARG A 58 -1.06 3.64 -5.69
C ARG A 58 -0.62 3.38 -7.12
N GLU A 59 0.67 3.55 -7.41
CA GLU A 59 1.23 3.30 -8.74
C GLU A 59 1.19 1.82 -9.13
N ALA A 60 1.23 0.91 -8.14
CA ALA A 60 1.21 -0.53 -8.37
C ALA A 60 -0.19 -1.16 -8.51
N ILE A 61 -1.24 -0.51 -7.99
CA ILE A 61 -2.61 -1.00 -8.14
C ILE A 61 -3.05 -0.80 -9.59
N THR A 62 -3.36 -1.90 -10.27
CA THR A 62 -3.77 -1.90 -11.68
C THR A 62 -5.16 -2.48 -11.89
N THR A 63 -5.63 -3.30 -10.96
CA THR A 63 -6.94 -3.90 -11.03
C THR A 63 -8.01 -2.85 -10.69
N PRO A 64 -9.10 -2.72 -11.49
CA PRO A 64 -10.20 -1.83 -11.16
C PRO A 64 -10.94 -2.28 -9.89
N PHE A 65 -11.76 -1.41 -9.32
CA PHE A 65 -12.80 -1.84 -8.38
C PHE A 65 -13.95 -2.39 -9.23
N ASN A 66 -14.20 -3.70 -9.13
CA ASN A 66 -15.42 -4.32 -9.66
C ASN A 66 -16.64 -3.94 -8.82
#